data_AF-A0A820BHU0-F1
#
_entry.id   AF-A0A820BHU0-F1
#
_cell.length_a   1.000
_cell.length_b   1.000
_cell.length_c   1.000
_cell.angle_alpha   90.00
_cell.angle_beta   90.00
_cell.angle_gamma   90.00
#
_symmetry.space_group_name_H-M   'P 1'
#
loop_
_entity.id
_entity.type
_entity.pdbx_description
1 polymer ?
#
loop_
_entity_poly.entity_id
_entity_poly.type
_entity_poly.pdbx_seq_one_letter_code
_entity_poly.pdbx_strand_id
1 'polypeptide(L)'
;MSIFVDHLDKLNARQIHKLFVTQEDIIRFLQDLQLLPKRPKNIQQCGAHDDHDWYMAKVARLTDGYNFRCTRCHTTQSIHTGTFFEGSHLPLDTIFEIMYYWSRQED
;
A
#
# COMPACT_ATOMS: atom_id res chain seq x y z
N MET A 1 3.65 -12.99 12.39
CA MET A 1 2.29 -13.46 12.13
C MET A 1 1.35 -12.58 12.94
N SER A 2 0.75 -11.59 12.28
CA SER A 2 -0.05 -10.55 12.94
C SER A 2 -1.46 -11.09 13.19
N ILE A 3 -1.93 -10.96 14.42
CA ILE A 3 -3.24 -11.38 14.97
C ILE A 3 -4.43 -10.85 14.12
N PHE A 4 -4.19 -9.89 13.23
CA PHE A 4 -5.20 -9.29 12.36
C PHE A 4 -5.68 -10.17 11.20
N VAL A 5 -4.85 -11.09 10.68
CA VAL A 5 -5.23 -11.89 9.50
C VAL A 5 -6.28 -12.93 9.84
N ASP A 6 -6.18 -13.52 11.05
CA ASP A 6 -7.02 -14.64 11.50
C ASP A 6 -8.47 -14.24 11.83
N HIS A 7 -8.85 -12.96 11.66
CA HIS A 7 -10.17 -12.43 12.02
C HIS A 7 -10.84 -11.59 10.91
N LEU A 8 -10.25 -11.52 9.70
CA LEU A 8 -10.86 -10.81 8.55
C LEU A 8 -12.19 -11.44 8.11
N ASP A 9 -12.30 -12.75 8.26
CA ASP A 9 -13.50 -13.58 8.05
C ASP A 9 -14.68 -13.16 8.94
N LYS A 10 -14.41 -12.63 10.14
CA LYS A 10 -15.43 -12.24 11.13
C LYS A 10 -15.88 -10.78 11.01
N LEU A 11 -15.16 -9.97 10.24
CA LEU A 11 -15.49 -8.56 10.05
C LEU A 11 -16.50 -8.42 8.91
N ASN A 12 -17.47 -7.51 9.06
CA ASN A 12 -18.29 -7.03 7.96
C ASN A 12 -17.70 -5.75 7.34
N ALA A 13 -18.10 -5.38 6.11
CA ALA A 13 -17.57 -4.21 5.39
C ALA A 13 -17.59 -2.92 6.23
N ARG A 14 -18.64 -2.73 7.05
CA ARG A 14 -18.77 -1.56 7.93
C ARG A 14 -17.76 -1.56 9.08
N GLN A 15 -17.36 -2.73 9.59
CA GLN A 15 -16.33 -2.85 10.62
C GLN A 15 -14.94 -2.65 10.04
N ILE A 16 -14.74 -3.02 8.78
CA ILE A 16 -13.49 -2.78 8.05
C ILE A 16 -13.21 -1.27 7.92
N HIS A 17 -14.20 -0.48 7.49
CA HIS A 17 -14.05 0.99 7.47
C HIS A 17 -13.79 1.62 8.84
N LYS A 18 -14.15 0.95 9.94
CA LYS A 18 -13.85 1.41 11.30
C LYS A 18 -12.45 1.04 11.76
N LEU A 19 -11.86 -0.03 11.22
CA LEU A 19 -10.51 -0.47 11.55
C LEU A 19 -9.46 0.35 10.78
N PHE A 20 -9.80 0.79 9.57
CA PHE A 20 -8.93 1.60 8.72
C PHE A 20 -9.41 3.05 8.69
N VAL A 21 -9.16 3.76 9.80
CA VAL A 21 -9.57 5.15 9.98
C VAL A 21 -8.80 6.08 9.03
N THR A 22 -7.58 5.71 8.67
CA THR A 22 -6.72 6.48 7.78
C THR A 22 -6.15 5.65 6.65
N GLN A 23 -5.80 6.33 5.55
CA GLN A 23 -5.06 5.74 4.43
C GLN A 23 -3.74 5.09 4.88
N GLU A 24 -3.12 5.62 5.93
CA GLU A 24 -1.88 5.07 6.49
C GLU A 24 -2.11 3.70 7.15
N ASP A 25 -3.26 3.49 7.79
CA ASP A 25 -3.62 2.20 8.37
C ASP A 25 -3.78 1.13 7.29
N ILE A 26 -4.40 1.49 6.16
CA ILE A 26 -4.54 0.61 4.99
C ILE A 26 -3.16 0.25 4.44
N ILE A 27 -2.28 1.24 4.26
CA ILE A 27 -0.93 1.01 3.75
C ILE A 27 -0.14 0.09 4.68
N ARG A 28 -0.16 0.34 5.99
CA ARG A 28 0.53 -0.50 6.97
C ARG A 28 0.01 -1.93 6.95
N PHE A 29 -1.30 -2.10 6.89
CA PHE A 29 -1.93 -3.40 6.80
C PHE A 29 -1.54 -4.17 5.52
N LEU A 30 -1.60 -3.52 4.36
CA LEU A 30 -1.17 -4.11 3.09
C LEU A 30 0.34 -4.41 3.07
N GLN A 31 1.16 -3.62 3.77
CA GLN A 31 2.59 -3.89 3.94
C GLN A 31 2.87 -5.09 4.85
N ASP A 32 2.07 -5.27 5.90
CA ASP A 32 2.20 -6.43 6.80
C ASP A 32 1.74 -7.73 6.12
N LEU A 33 0.78 -7.64 5.20
CA LEU A 33 0.41 -8.70 4.27
C LEU A 33 1.43 -8.90 3.12
N GLN A 34 2.48 -8.09 3.04
CA GLN A 34 3.48 -8.11 1.97
C GLN A 34 2.92 -7.81 0.56
N LEU A 35 1.73 -7.23 0.47
CA LEU A 35 1.09 -6.81 -0.78
C LEU A 35 1.61 -5.45 -1.27
N LEU A 36 1.99 -4.58 -0.33
CA LEU A 36 2.73 -3.36 -0.59
C LEU A 36 4.14 -3.46 0.00
N PRO A 37 5.16 -2.88 -0.65
CA PRO A 37 6.50 -2.94 -0.12
C PRO A 37 6.69 -1.85 0.96
N LYS A 38 7.61 -2.08 1.90
CA LYS A 38 8.03 -1.06 2.88
C LYS A 38 9.09 -0.10 2.31
N ARG A 39 9.65 -0.43 1.15
CA ARG A 39 10.67 0.32 0.41
C ARG A 39 10.39 0.24 -1.09
N PRO A 40 10.81 1.23 -1.89
CA PRO A 40 10.62 1.21 -3.34
C PRO A 40 11.29 -0.02 -3.97
N LYS A 41 10.62 -0.63 -4.95
CA LYS A 41 11.17 -1.70 -5.79
C LYS A 41 11.78 -1.07 -7.04
N ASN A 42 12.85 -1.64 -7.58
CA ASN A 42 13.53 -1.14 -8.79
C ASN A 42 14.01 0.33 -8.66
N ILE A 43 15.00 0.56 -7.79
CA ILE A 43 15.63 1.87 -7.48
C ILE A 43 16.43 2.44 -8.69
N GLN A 44 16.54 1.68 -9.79
CA GLN A 44 17.33 2.01 -10.98
C GLN A 44 17.04 3.42 -11.55
N GLN A 45 15.85 3.97 -11.33
CA GLN A 45 15.47 5.31 -11.77
C GLN A 45 16.25 6.45 -11.09
N CYS A 46 16.85 6.23 -9.91
CA CYS A 46 17.59 7.28 -9.21
C CYS A 46 19.04 7.43 -9.71
N GLY A 47 19.48 6.67 -10.72
CA GLY A 47 20.82 6.79 -11.34
C GLY A 47 21.99 6.51 -10.40
N ALA A 48 21.72 6.22 -9.13
CA ALA A 48 22.67 6.03 -8.06
C ALA A 48 22.31 4.74 -7.33
N HIS A 49 23.31 3.87 -7.26
CA HIS A 49 23.30 2.58 -6.60
C HIS A 49 22.84 2.68 -5.14
N ASP A 50 22.22 1.59 -4.66
CA ASP A 50 21.87 1.06 -3.32
C ASP A 50 22.11 1.85 -2.00
N ASP A 51 22.83 2.98 -1.99
CA ASP A 51 23.15 3.84 -0.84
C ASP A 51 22.17 5.03 -0.67
N HIS A 52 21.10 5.06 -1.44
CA HIS A 52 20.11 6.13 -1.35
C HIS A 52 18.98 5.75 -0.39
N ASP A 53 18.77 6.57 0.62
CA ASP A 53 17.61 6.43 1.50
C ASP A 53 16.32 6.84 0.78
N TRP A 54 15.28 6.07 1.04
CA TRP A 54 13.94 6.31 0.55
C TRP A 54 12.98 6.33 1.72
N TYR A 55 12.06 7.28 1.69
CA TYR A 55 11.00 7.41 2.69
C TYR A 55 9.65 7.53 2.01
N MET A 56 8.60 7.16 2.74
CA MET A 56 7.23 7.34 2.27
C MET A 56 6.81 8.78 2.57
N ALA A 57 6.51 9.54 1.52
CA ALA A 57 6.10 10.93 1.61
C ALA A 57 4.60 11.05 1.36
N LYS A 58 3.92 11.83 2.21
CA LYS A 58 2.50 12.16 2.02
C LYS A 58 2.37 13.22 0.92
N VAL A 59 1.51 12.97 -0.06
CA VAL A 59 1.27 13.84 -1.21
C VAL A 59 -0.22 13.97 -1.45
N ALA A 60 -0.82 15.09 -1.02
CA ALA A 60 -2.27 15.31 -1.03
C ALA A 60 -2.94 15.23 -2.41
N ARG A 61 -2.17 15.45 -3.49
CA ARG A 61 -2.67 15.38 -4.88
C ARG A 61 -2.69 13.96 -5.47
N LEU A 62 -2.13 12.98 -4.78
CA LEU A 62 -2.15 11.59 -5.24
C LEU A 62 -3.38 10.89 -4.68
N THR A 63 -3.98 10.03 -5.50
CA THR A 63 -5.13 9.20 -5.14
C THR A 63 -4.92 8.45 -3.82
N ASP A 64 -3.76 7.80 -3.68
CA ASP A 64 -3.41 7.06 -2.46
C ASP A 64 -2.78 7.92 -1.38
N GLY A 65 -2.59 9.22 -1.63
CA GLY A 65 -2.02 10.17 -0.68
C GLY A 65 -0.53 9.95 -0.36
N TYR A 66 0.15 8.97 -0.96
CA TYR A 66 1.53 8.62 -0.64
C TYR A 66 2.36 8.20 -1.86
N ASN A 67 3.66 8.48 -1.82
CA ASN A 67 4.67 7.92 -2.72
C ASN A 67 5.97 7.62 -1.98
N PHE A 68 6.85 6.84 -2.59
CA PHE A 68 8.24 6.78 -2.14
C PHE A 68 9.00 7.96 -2.73
N ARG A 69 9.81 8.62 -1.90
CA ARG A 69 10.69 9.72 -2.31
C ARG A 69 12.12 9.46 -1.86
N CYS A 70 13.04 9.62 -2.80
CA CYS A 70 14.46 9.56 -2.49
C CYS A 70 14.91 10.83 -1.75
N THR A 71 15.72 10.68 -0.72
CA THR A 71 16.29 11.80 0.06
C THR A 71 17.30 12.61 -0.74
N ARG A 72 18.04 11.97 -1.67
CA ARG A 72 19.12 12.59 -2.45
C ARG A 72 18.66 13.11 -3.82
N CYS A 73 18.15 12.23 -4.69
CA CYS A 73 17.77 12.60 -6.06
C CYS A 73 16.35 13.19 -6.17
N HIS A 74 15.57 13.18 -5.08
CA HIS A 74 14.16 13.61 -5.01
C HIS A 74 13.20 12.94 -6.00
N THR A 75 13.66 11.93 -6.74
CA THR A 75 12.82 11.10 -7.59
C THR A 75 11.73 10.46 -6.75
N THR A 76 10.54 10.36 -7.33
CA THR A 76 9.37 9.78 -6.69
C THR A 76 8.96 8.51 -7.41
N GLN A 77 8.52 7.52 -6.64
CA GLN A 77 7.99 6.27 -7.16
C GLN A 77 6.65 5.95 -6.52
N SER A 78 5.70 5.41 -7.28
CA SER A 78 4.42 4.98 -6.74
C SER A 78 4.63 3.88 -5.70
N ILE A 79 3.78 3.86 -4.66
CA ILE A 79 3.75 2.76 -3.70
C ILE A 79 3.27 1.44 -4.34
N HIS A 80 2.67 1.50 -5.54
CA HIS A 80 2.24 0.33 -6.32
C HIS A 80 3.36 -0.24 -7.20
N THR A 81 4.48 0.45 -7.39
CA THR A 81 5.53 -0.01 -8.32
C THR A 81 6.15 -1.33 -7.85
N GLY A 82 6.25 -2.30 -8.75
CA GLY A 82 6.75 -3.65 -8.49
C GLY A 82 5.81 -4.53 -7.64
N THR A 83 4.55 -4.15 -7.48
CA THR A 83 3.52 -4.96 -6.81
C THR A 83 2.48 -5.46 -7.81
N PHE A 84 1.58 -6.32 -7.33
CA PHE A 84 0.40 -6.73 -8.09
C PHE A 84 -0.48 -5.55 -8.55
N PHE A 85 -0.42 -4.41 -7.84
CA PHE A 85 -1.21 -3.22 -8.13
C PHE A 85 -0.53 -2.24 -9.09
N GLU A 86 0.64 -2.60 -9.65
CA GLU A 86 1.36 -1.71 -10.56
C GLU A 86 0.50 -1.34 -11.78
N GLY A 87 0.47 -0.04 -12.11
CA GLY A 87 -0.37 0.48 -13.18
C GLY A 87 -1.85 0.66 -12.82
N SER A 88 -2.29 0.24 -11.64
CA SER A 88 -3.64 0.52 -11.17
C SER A 88 -3.84 2.01 -10.90
N HIS A 89 -4.95 2.55 -11.42
CA HIS A 89 -5.45 3.89 -11.09
C HIS A 89 -6.47 3.88 -9.95
N LEU A 90 -6.81 2.69 -9.43
CA LEU A 90 -7.75 2.56 -8.33
C LEU A 90 -7.08 2.99 -7.02
N PRO A 91 -7.78 3.78 -6.20
CA PRO A 91 -7.40 4.03 -4.82
C PRO A 91 -7.18 2.73 -4.01
N LEU A 92 -6.21 2.71 -3.09
CA LEU A 92 -5.94 1.55 -2.23
C LEU A 92 -7.12 1.13 -1.35
N ASP A 93 -7.95 2.05 -0.88
CA ASP A 93 -9.18 1.74 -0.14
C ASP A 93 -10.17 0.95 -1.02
N THR A 94 -10.33 1.36 -2.28
CA THR A 94 -11.14 0.65 -3.28
C THR A 94 -10.58 -0.73 -3.58
N ILE A 95 -9.26 -0.83 -3.80
CA ILE A 95 -8.59 -2.12 -4.03
C ILE A 95 -8.82 -3.05 -2.84
N PHE A 96 -8.67 -2.52 -1.62
CA PHE A 96 -8.85 -3.28 -0.40
C PHE A 96 -10.31 -3.73 -0.20
N GLU A 97 -11.30 -2.89 -0.49
CA GLU A 97 -12.71 -3.28 -0.51
C GLU A 97 -12.96 -4.43 -1.49
N ILE A 98 -12.46 -4.33 -2.72
CA ILE A 98 -12.60 -5.39 -3.74
C ILE A 98 -11.99 -6.70 -3.25
N MET A 99 -10.77 -6.65 -2.71
CA MET A 99 -10.08 -7.82 -2.16
C MET A 99 -10.90 -8.47 -1.04
N TYR A 100 -11.46 -7.67 -0.15
CA TYR A 100 -12.30 -8.16 0.94
C TYR A 100 -13.61 -8.80 0.43
N TYR A 101 -14.30 -8.17 -0.52
CA TYR A 101 -15.51 -8.76 -1.09
C TYR A 101 -15.21 -10.05 -1.85
N TRP A 102 -14.10 -10.11 -2.58
CA TRP A 102 -13.64 -11.35 -3.23
C TRP A 102 -13.27 -12.43 -2.24
N SER A 103 -12.58 -12.11 -1.13
CA SER A 103 -12.25 -13.12 -0.11
C SER A 103 -13.48 -13.65 0.64
N ARG A 104 -14.64 -12.99 0.49
CA ARG A 104 -15.92 -13.45 1.02
C ARG A 104 -16.77 -14.22 0.02
N GLN A 105 -16.36 -14.24 -1.25
CA GLN A 105 -16.94 -15.14 -2.24
C GLN A 105 -16.25 -16.50 -2.13
N GLU A 106 -16.55 -17.22 -1.05
CA GLU A 106 -16.47 -18.69 -1.02
C GLU A 106 -17.88 -19.21 -0.73
N ASP A 107 -18.24 -20.31 -1.41
CA ASP A 107 -19.55 -20.95 -1.55
C ASP A 107 -20.27 -21.33 -0.23
#